data_AF-A0A448X5Q1-F1
#
_entry.id   AF-A0A448X5Q1-F1
#
_cell.length_a   1.000
_cell.length_b   1.000
_cell.length_c   1.000
_cell.angle_alpha   90.00
_cell.angle_beta   90.00
_cell.angle_gamma   90.00
#
_symmetry.space_group_name_H-M   'P 1'
#
loop_
_entity.id
_entity.type
_entity.pdbx_description
1 polymer ?
#
loop_
_entity_poly.entity_id
_entity_poly.type
_entity_poly.pdbx_seq_one_letter_code
_entity_poly.pdbx_strand_id
1 'polypeptide(L)'
;MFHHTPLSGITMSGGSANGTSGGGGGGSGRANFRSPLGCCICGTKSSSSRFTASARYSNYFSACFGHNAALRQGDLCNACVLCVKRWLQRGKAPEHFSHP
;
A
#
# COMPACT_ATOMS: atom_id res chain seq x y z
N MET A 1 -34.57 -20.02 33.88
CA MET A 1 -33.97 -20.58 32.65
C MET A 1 -35.15 -20.81 31.72
N PHE A 2 -35.49 -19.80 30.91
CA PHE A 2 -36.72 -19.78 30.13
C PHE A 2 -36.40 -19.85 28.65
N HIS A 3 -37.16 -20.71 27.97
CA HIS A 3 -37.46 -20.78 26.54
C HIS A 3 -36.52 -21.57 25.63
N HIS A 4 -36.96 -22.29 24.59
CA HIS A 4 -38.26 -22.82 24.11
C HIS A 4 -37.94 -23.82 22.97
N THR A 5 -38.88 -24.72 22.68
CA THR A 5 -38.96 -25.69 21.56
C THR A 5 -38.72 -25.12 20.14
N PRO A 6 -38.20 -25.92 19.18
CA PRO A 6 -38.14 -25.58 17.76
C PRO A 6 -39.46 -25.87 17.01
N LEU A 7 -39.97 -24.92 16.21
CA LEU A 7 -41.02 -25.17 15.21
C LEU A 7 -40.64 -24.64 13.83
N SER A 8 -40.70 -25.57 12.87
CA SER A 8 -41.34 -25.45 11.56
C SER A 8 -40.74 -24.52 10.49
N GLY A 9 -40.10 -25.15 9.52
CA GLY A 9 -40.63 -25.26 8.15
C GLY A 9 -40.90 -23.97 7.38
N ILE A 10 -40.03 -23.69 6.40
CA ILE A 10 -40.40 -23.03 5.14
C ILE A 10 -39.65 -23.70 3.98
N THR A 11 -40.42 -24.32 3.09
CA THR A 11 -40.01 -24.74 1.76
C THR A 11 -39.99 -23.51 0.84
N MET A 12 -38.96 -23.37 -0.01
CA MET A 12 -38.99 -22.48 -1.17
C MET A 12 -38.28 -23.19 -2.33
N SER A 13 -39.11 -23.59 -3.29
CA SER A 13 -38.73 -24.15 -4.58
C SER A 13 -38.26 -23.06 -5.55
N GLY A 14 -37.29 -23.39 -6.42
CA GLY A 14 -37.18 -22.82 -7.77
C GLY A 14 -36.01 -21.89 -8.05
N GLY A 15 -35.29 -22.16 -9.14
CA GLY A 15 -34.45 -21.16 -9.81
C GLY A 15 -33.21 -21.72 -10.49
N SER A 16 -33.37 -22.25 -11.70
CA SER A 16 -32.27 -22.51 -12.65
C SER A 16 -31.48 -21.23 -12.94
N ALA A 17 -30.15 -21.27 -12.81
CA ALA A 17 -29.27 -20.30 -13.44
C ALA A 17 -28.09 -21.03 -14.08
N ASN A 18 -28.20 -21.23 -15.39
CA ASN A 18 -27.08 -21.48 -16.27
C ASN A 18 -26.15 -20.27 -16.20
N GLY A 19 -24.91 -20.48 -15.78
CA GLY A 19 -23.92 -19.43 -15.62
C GLY A 19 -22.54 -19.94 -16.02
N THR A 20 -22.40 -20.34 -17.29
CA THR A 20 -21.09 -20.53 -17.91
C THR A 20 -20.44 -19.15 -18.03
N SER A 21 -19.74 -18.73 -16.98
CA SER A 21 -18.89 -17.56 -17.03
C SER A 21 -17.57 -17.96 -17.70
N GLY A 22 -17.58 -17.91 -19.03
CA GLY A 22 -16.37 -17.83 -19.81
C GLY A 22 -15.60 -16.58 -19.38
N GLY A 23 -14.47 -16.78 -18.71
CA GLY A 23 -13.51 -15.74 -18.36
C GLY A 23 -12.14 -16.14 -18.86
N GLY A 24 -12.01 -16.23 -20.19
CA GLY A 24 -10.72 -16.42 -20.85
C GLY A 24 -9.75 -15.33 -20.43
N GLY A 25 -8.57 -15.75 -19.97
CA GLY A 25 -7.49 -14.88 -19.56
C GLY A 25 -7.10 -13.90 -20.66
N GLY A 26 -7.05 -12.63 -20.28
CA GLY A 26 -6.57 -11.52 -21.11
C GLY A 26 -5.87 -10.50 -20.21
N GLY A 27 -4.89 -10.97 -19.42
CA GLY A 27 -4.08 -10.13 -18.55
C GLY A 27 -3.18 -9.21 -19.37
N SER A 28 -3.63 -7.99 -19.62
CA SER A 28 -2.77 -6.87 -20.08
C SER A 28 -3.36 -5.52 -19.66
N GLY A 29 -3.94 -5.46 -18.46
CA GLY A 29 -4.22 -4.18 -17.81
C GLY A 29 -2.90 -3.57 -17.36
N ARG A 30 -2.26 -2.76 -18.22
CA ARG A 30 -1.10 -1.94 -17.85
C ARG A 30 -1.48 -1.19 -16.57
N ALA A 31 -0.91 -1.59 -15.43
CA ALA A 31 -1.17 -0.90 -14.18
C ALA A 31 -0.85 0.58 -14.40
N ASN A 32 -1.85 1.45 -14.22
CA ASN A 32 -1.69 2.89 -14.39
C ASN A 32 -0.83 3.42 -13.23
N PHE A 33 0.48 3.27 -13.36
CA PHE A 33 1.44 3.75 -12.38
C PHE A 33 1.40 5.26 -12.36
N ARG A 34 0.94 5.85 -11.26
CA ARG A 34 0.86 7.32 -11.11
C ARG A 34 2.22 8.01 -11.11
N SER A 35 3.30 7.27 -10.84
CA SER A 35 4.67 7.74 -11.05
C SER A 35 5.36 6.81 -12.05
N PRO A 36 5.72 7.30 -13.26
CA PRO A 36 6.39 6.48 -14.27
C PRO A 36 7.80 6.07 -13.82
N LEU A 37 8.40 6.81 -12.88
CA LEU A 37 9.72 6.54 -12.32
C LEU A 37 9.65 5.63 -11.09
N GLY A 38 8.59 5.72 -10.27
CA GLY A 38 8.48 5.00 -9.00
C GLY A 38 9.09 5.78 -7.83
N CYS A 39 9.14 5.17 -6.65
CA CYS A 39 9.69 5.84 -5.46
C CYS A 39 11.15 6.26 -5.68
N CYS A 40 11.51 7.53 -5.47
CA CYS A 40 12.88 8.01 -5.65
C CYS A 40 13.89 7.46 -4.63
N ILE A 41 13.42 6.80 -3.57
CA ILE A 41 14.23 6.17 -2.53
C ILE A 41 14.37 4.66 -2.75
N CYS A 42 13.25 3.94 -2.85
CA CYS A 42 13.25 2.48 -2.91
C CYS A 42 12.93 1.90 -4.30
N GLY A 43 12.64 2.73 -5.31
CA GLY A 43 12.32 2.30 -6.67
C GLY A 43 10.96 1.62 -6.85
N THR A 44 10.26 1.29 -5.75
CA THR A 44 8.99 0.55 -5.82
C THR A 44 7.93 1.35 -6.58
N LYS A 45 7.38 0.71 -7.60
CA LYS A 45 6.19 1.17 -8.32
C LYS A 45 4.97 0.61 -7.61
N SER A 46 4.14 1.48 -7.06
CA SER A 46 2.83 1.06 -6.53
C SER A 46 1.76 1.58 -7.47
N SER A 47 0.74 0.77 -7.72
CA SER A 47 -0.52 1.21 -8.33
C SER A 47 -1.35 2.07 -7.38
N SER A 48 -0.98 2.12 -6.08
CA SER A 48 -1.69 2.91 -5.08
C SER A 48 -1.56 4.41 -5.33
N SER A 49 -2.67 5.13 -5.13
CA SER A 49 -2.95 6.45 -5.70
C SER A 49 -2.28 7.64 -5.00
N ARG A 50 -1.56 7.44 -3.88
CA ARG A 50 -1.01 8.54 -3.08
C ARG A 50 0.51 8.45 -2.92
N PHE A 51 1.20 8.79 -4.00
CA PHE A 51 2.59 9.22 -3.89
C PHE A 51 2.66 10.64 -3.31
N THR A 52 3.70 10.92 -2.52
CA THR A 52 3.94 12.23 -1.91
C THR A 52 5.19 12.84 -2.51
N ALA A 53 5.14 14.11 -2.90
CA ALA A 53 6.29 14.82 -3.44
C ALA A 53 7.46 14.83 -2.44
N SER A 54 8.65 14.47 -2.91
CA SER A 54 9.86 14.39 -2.09
C SER A 54 10.29 15.74 -1.50
N ALA A 55 9.89 16.86 -2.12
CA ALA A 55 10.27 18.22 -1.73
C ALA A 55 9.95 18.56 -0.26
N ARG A 56 8.90 17.97 0.32
CA ARG A 56 8.56 18.18 1.74
C ARG A 56 9.50 17.48 2.71
N TYR A 57 10.20 16.44 2.26
CA TYR A 57 11.00 15.56 3.10
C TYR A 57 12.48 15.50 2.70
N SER A 58 12.88 16.20 1.64
CA SER A 58 14.23 16.19 1.06
C SER A 58 15.32 16.46 2.10
N ASN A 59 15.11 17.42 3.00
CA ASN A 59 16.06 17.77 4.06
C ASN A 59 16.32 16.61 5.05
N TYR A 60 15.40 15.65 5.15
CA TYR A 60 15.51 14.52 6.07
C TYR A 60 16.01 13.24 5.39
N PHE A 61 16.19 13.25 4.07
CA PHE A 61 16.62 12.05 3.35
C PHE A 61 18.02 11.60 3.73
N SER A 62 18.95 12.54 3.87
CA SER A 62 20.31 12.23 4.32
C SER A 62 20.32 11.53 5.69
N ALA A 63 19.48 12.01 6.61
CA ALA A 63 19.37 11.47 7.96
C ALA A 63 18.59 10.14 8.03
N CYS A 64 17.55 9.96 7.21
CA CYS A 64 16.70 8.76 7.24
C CYS A 64 17.24 7.60 6.39
N PHE A 65 17.90 7.90 5.27
CA PHE A 65 18.27 6.93 4.23
C PHE A 65 19.75 7.03 3.81
N GLY A 66 20.54 7.89 4.47
CA GLY A 66 21.96 8.10 4.21
C GLY A 66 22.28 9.20 3.17
N HIS A 67 23.54 9.62 3.09
CA HIS A 67 24.01 10.74 2.25
C HIS A 67 23.61 10.62 0.77
N ASN A 68 23.61 9.40 0.21
CA ASN A 68 23.21 9.15 -1.18
C ASN A 68 21.76 9.53 -1.48
N ALA A 69 20.90 9.55 -0.46
CA ALA A 69 19.50 9.90 -0.60
C ALA A 69 19.28 11.43 -0.66
N ALA A 70 20.25 12.25 -0.23
CA ALA A 70 20.12 13.72 -0.22
C ALA A 70 19.92 14.31 -1.62
N LEU A 71 20.46 13.66 -2.65
CA LEU A 71 20.35 14.09 -4.05
C LEU A 71 19.13 13.50 -4.78
N ARG A 72 18.34 12.64 -4.11
CA ARG A 72 17.18 11.99 -4.72
C ARG A 72 15.99 12.95 -4.74
N GLN A 73 15.34 13.05 -5.90
CA GLN A 73 14.16 13.89 -6.11
C GLN A 73 13.10 13.11 -6.89
N GLY A 74 11.83 13.39 -6.64
CA GLY A 74 10.70 12.77 -7.32
C GLY A 74 9.55 12.48 -6.36
N ASP A 75 9.00 11.27 -6.46
CA ASP A 75 7.87 10.83 -5.65
C ASP A 75 8.28 9.83 -4.58
N LEU A 76 7.66 9.90 -3.40
CA LEU A 76 7.83 8.92 -2.33
C LEU A 76 6.62 8.00 -2.25
N CYS A 77 6.89 6.70 -2.08
CA CYS A 77 5.87 5.74 -1.71
C CYS A 77 5.44 5.92 -0.24
N ASN A 78 4.29 5.34 0.11
CA ASN A 78 3.75 5.43 1.47
C ASN A 78 4.73 4.87 2.53
N ALA A 79 5.44 3.77 2.24
CA ALA A 79 6.41 3.19 3.16
C ALA A 79 7.57 4.15 3.47
N CYS A 80 8.16 4.78 2.44
CA CYS A 80 9.23 5.77 2.63
C CYS A 80 8.74 7.00 3.38
N VAL A 81 7.51 7.48 3.11
CA VAL A 81 6.91 8.58 3.89
C VAL A 81 6.76 8.19 5.37
N LEU A 82 6.33 6.97 5.66
CA LEU A 82 6.19 6.49 7.04
C LEU A 82 7.54 6.38 7.75
N CYS A 83 8.61 5.97 7.06
CA CYS A 83 9.97 5.97 7.61
C CYS A 83 10.39 7.39 8.05
N VAL A 84 10.22 8.38 7.18
CA VAL A 84 10.58 9.78 7.52
C VAL A 84 9.72 10.31 8.67
N LYS A 85 8.41 10.03 8.67
CA LYS A 85 7.51 10.44 9.77
C LYS A 85 7.92 9.83 11.11
N ARG A 86 8.28 8.54 11.13
CA ARG A 86 8.75 7.86 12.35
C ARG A 86 10.05 8.46 12.85
N TRP A 87 10.98 8.80 11.95
CA TRP A 87 12.23 9.47 12.30
C TRP A 87 11.98 10.85 12.92
N LEU A 88 11.07 11.65 12.35
CA LEU A 88 10.67 12.94 12.90
C LEU A 88 10.01 12.81 14.28
N GLN A 89 9.18 11.78 14.50
CA GLN A 89 8.52 11.50 15.77
C GLN A 89 9.49 11.02 16.86
N ARG A 90 10.54 10.27 16.51
CA ARG A 90 11.56 9.75 17.44
C ARG A 90 12.55 10.82 17.92
N GLY A 91 12.40 12.08 17.52
CA GLY A 91 13.13 13.20 18.11
C GLY A 91 14.57 13.39 17.61
N LYS A 92 14.85 13.16 16.32
CA LYS A 92 16.18 13.38 15.70
C LYS A 92 17.33 12.62 16.38
N ALA A 93 17.04 11.59 17.19
CA ALA A 93 18.08 10.73 17.72
C ALA A 93 18.66 9.91 16.55
N PRO A 94 19.98 10.03 16.26
CA PRO A 94 20.64 9.16 15.30
C PRO A 94 20.84 7.79 15.95
N GLU A 95 19.75 7.07 16.23
CA GLU A 95 19.85 5.63 16.46
C GLU A 95 20.08 4.99 15.10
N HIS A 96 21.38 4.96 14.76
CA HIS A 96 22.01 4.09 13.80
C HIS A 96 21.13 2.87 13.51
N PHE A 97 20.58 2.81 12.30
CA PHE A 97 19.97 1.59 11.78
C PHE A 97 21.12 0.62 11.44
N SER A 98 21.93 0.23 12.44
CA SER A 98 22.85 -0.89 12.30
C SER A 98 22.00 -2.15 12.31
N HIS A 99 21.80 -2.71 11.13
CA HIS A 99 21.46 -4.11 11.02
C HIS A 99 22.77 -4.92 11.10
N PRO A 100 22.74 -6.13 11.70
CA PRO A 100 23.89 -7.03 11.78
C PRO A 100 24.36 -7.53 10.42
#